data_AF-I1SVH9-F1
#
_entry.id   AF-I1SVH9-F1
#
_cell.length_a   1.000
_cell.length_b   1.000
_cell.length_c   1.000
_cell.angle_alpha   90.00
_cell.angle_beta   90.00
_cell.angle_gamma   90.00
#
_symmetry.space_group_name_H-M   'P 1'
#
loop_
_entity.id
_entity.type
_entity.pdbx_description
1 polymer ?
#
loop_
_entity_poly.entity_id
_entity_poly.type
_entity_poly.pdbx_seq_one_letter_code
_entity_poly.pdbx_strand_id
1 'polypeptide(L)'
;SPLWLTIAKDSAAFTGSGTRTVRYGAGSAWVAKSMSGTGQCTAAFFGKDPAAGVAKVCQVAQGTGTLLWRGVSLAGAEFGEGSLPGTYGSNYIYPSADSATYYKNKGMNLVRLPFRWERLQPTLNQALDANELSRLTGFVNAVTAAGQTVLLDPHNYARYYGNVIGSSAVPNSAYADFWRRVATQFKGNARVIFGLMNEPNSMPTEQW
;
A
#
# COMPACT_ATOMS: atom_id res chain seq x y z
N SER A 1 -9.72 -17.91 -9.92
CA SER A 1 -10.62 -17.53 -11.01
C SER A 1 -10.50 -16.04 -11.30
N PRO A 2 -10.58 -15.60 -12.57
CA PRO A 2 -10.54 -14.17 -12.90
C PRO A 2 -11.72 -13.43 -12.26
N LEU A 3 -11.47 -12.21 -11.79
CA LEU A 3 -12.51 -11.29 -11.33
C LEU A 3 -13.25 -10.76 -12.56
N TRP A 4 -14.58 -10.75 -12.50
CA TRP A 4 -15.43 -10.24 -13.57
C TRP A 4 -16.14 -8.96 -13.12
N LEU A 5 -15.93 -7.87 -13.84
CA LEU A 5 -16.59 -6.59 -13.57
C LEU A 5 -17.69 -6.36 -14.60
N THR A 6 -18.90 -6.04 -14.16
CA THR A 6 -20.00 -5.65 -15.06
C THR A 6 -19.69 -4.33 -15.75
N ILE A 7 -19.78 -4.32 -17.07
CA ILE A 7 -19.44 -3.17 -17.93
C ILE A 7 -20.63 -2.66 -18.75
N ALA A 8 -21.67 -3.47 -18.96
CA ALA A 8 -22.88 -3.05 -19.65
C ALA A 8 -24.07 -3.96 -19.30
N LYS A 9 -25.28 -3.41 -19.45
CA LYS A 9 -26.58 -4.06 -19.29
C LYS A 9 -27.53 -3.57 -20.39
N ASP A 10 -28.69 -4.19 -20.56
CA ASP A 10 -29.80 -3.68 -21.37
C ASP A 10 -29.40 -3.27 -22.80
N SER A 11 -28.57 -4.09 -23.44
CA SER A 11 -28.04 -3.84 -24.80
C SER A 11 -27.14 -2.61 -24.94
N ALA A 12 -26.68 -2.01 -23.84
CA ALA A 12 -25.78 -0.86 -23.88
C ALA A 12 -24.42 -1.19 -24.53
N ALA A 13 -23.84 -0.15 -25.13
CA ALA A 13 -22.49 -0.17 -25.66
C ALA A 13 -21.45 -0.23 -24.52
N PHE A 14 -20.28 -0.78 -24.82
CA PHE A 14 -19.12 -0.74 -23.93
C PHE A 14 -17.82 -0.63 -24.72
N THR A 15 -16.77 -0.10 -24.09
CA THR A 15 -15.46 0.07 -24.72
C THR A 15 -14.38 -0.52 -23.82
N GLY A 16 -13.46 -1.29 -24.40
CA GLY A 16 -12.30 -1.86 -23.72
C GLY A 16 -10.99 -1.44 -24.38
N SER A 17 -10.00 -1.04 -23.57
CA SER A 17 -8.64 -0.76 -24.04
C SER A 17 -7.79 -2.04 -24.05
N GLY A 18 -7.05 -2.22 -25.15
CA GLY A 18 -6.27 -3.43 -25.42
C GLY A 18 -7.14 -4.68 -25.64
N THR A 19 -6.50 -5.83 -25.79
CA THR A 19 -7.18 -7.11 -25.91
C THR A 19 -7.68 -7.56 -24.54
N ARG A 20 -9.00 -7.73 -24.41
CA ARG A 20 -9.70 -8.11 -23.17
C ARG A 20 -10.64 -9.27 -23.44
N THR A 21 -10.77 -10.18 -22.48
CA THR A 21 -11.83 -11.17 -22.49
C THR A 21 -13.08 -10.56 -21.88
N VAL A 22 -14.18 -10.51 -22.62
CA VAL A 22 -15.50 -10.12 -22.14
C VAL A 22 -16.43 -11.33 -22.13
N ARG A 23 -17.48 -11.30 -21.30
CA ARG A 23 -18.53 -12.33 -21.29
C ARG A 23 -19.92 -11.71 -21.22
N TYR A 24 -20.89 -12.39 -21.80
CA TYR A 24 -22.32 -12.06 -21.78
C TYR A 24 -23.08 -13.21 -21.16
N GLY A 25 -24.02 -12.92 -20.25
CA GLY A 25 -24.77 -13.98 -19.58
C GLY A 25 -25.41 -13.57 -18.27
N ALA A 26 -25.90 -14.58 -17.55
CA ALA A 26 -26.56 -14.46 -16.26
C ALA A 26 -26.40 -15.76 -15.45
N GLY A 27 -26.34 -15.65 -14.12
CA GLY A 27 -26.22 -16.81 -13.22
C GLY A 27 -25.01 -17.70 -13.57
N SER A 28 -25.25 -18.95 -13.93
CA SER A 28 -24.23 -19.92 -14.35
C SER A 28 -24.00 -19.98 -15.86
N ALA A 29 -24.79 -19.27 -16.67
CA ALA A 29 -24.76 -19.38 -18.13
C ALA A 29 -24.08 -18.16 -18.77
N TRP A 30 -22.92 -18.39 -19.40
CA TRP A 30 -22.08 -17.32 -19.97
C TRP A 30 -21.48 -17.72 -21.32
N VAL A 31 -21.35 -16.73 -22.22
CA VAL A 31 -20.53 -16.82 -23.43
C VAL A 31 -19.41 -15.78 -23.35
N ALA A 32 -18.16 -16.20 -23.57
CA ALA A 32 -17.00 -15.33 -23.52
C ALA A 32 -16.42 -15.09 -24.92
N LYS A 33 -15.81 -13.92 -25.12
CA LYS A 33 -15.15 -13.51 -26.35
C LYS A 33 -13.95 -12.61 -26.03
N SER A 34 -12.84 -12.77 -26.76
CA SER A 34 -11.73 -11.82 -26.72
C SER A 34 -11.99 -10.70 -27.71
N MET A 35 -11.80 -9.45 -27.29
CA MET A 35 -11.99 -8.29 -28.16
C MET A 35 -11.10 -7.10 -27.76
N SER A 36 -10.97 -6.15 -28.68
CA SER A 36 -10.41 -4.81 -28.47
C SER A 36 -11.36 -3.77 -29.06
N GLY A 37 -11.46 -2.59 -28.44
CA GLY A 37 -12.33 -1.50 -28.94
C GLY A 37 -13.75 -1.56 -28.38
N THR A 38 -14.73 -1.20 -29.22
CA THR A 38 -16.14 -1.05 -28.81
C THR A 38 -16.95 -2.32 -29.09
N GLY A 39 -17.85 -2.67 -28.18
CA GLY A 39 -18.79 -3.77 -28.30
C GLY A 39 -20.19 -3.40 -27.83
N GLN A 40 -21.15 -4.29 -28.09
CA GLN A 40 -22.55 -4.14 -27.68
C GLN A 40 -22.96 -5.30 -26.79
N CYS A 41 -23.73 -5.02 -25.73
CA CYS A 41 -24.13 -6.06 -24.79
C CYS A 41 -25.33 -6.88 -25.25
N THR A 42 -25.18 -7.56 -26.39
CA THR A 42 -26.26 -8.26 -27.08
C THR A 42 -25.86 -9.67 -27.50
N ALA A 43 -26.86 -10.56 -27.63
CA ALA A 43 -26.65 -11.91 -28.16
C ALA A 43 -26.02 -11.88 -29.57
N ALA A 44 -26.35 -10.88 -30.40
CA ALA A 44 -25.77 -10.69 -31.74
C ALA A 44 -24.24 -10.46 -31.69
N PHE A 45 -23.76 -9.62 -30.77
CA PHE A 45 -22.32 -9.35 -30.64
C PHE A 45 -21.53 -10.57 -30.17
N PHE A 46 -22.13 -11.38 -29.28
CA PHE A 46 -21.54 -12.59 -28.72
C PHE A 46 -21.85 -13.87 -29.51
N GLY A 47 -22.67 -13.78 -30.57
CA GLY A 47 -23.02 -14.88 -31.48
C GLY A 47 -24.02 -15.91 -30.94
N LYS A 48 -24.43 -15.82 -29.67
CA LYS A 48 -25.46 -16.68 -29.08
C LYS A 48 -26.09 -16.08 -27.84
N ASP A 49 -27.31 -16.52 -27.54
CA ASP A 49 -27.96 -16.29 -26.25
C ASP A 49 -27.64 -17.46 -25.30
N PRO A 50 -26.84 -17.26 -24.23
CA PRO A 50 -26.54 -18.32 -23.27
C PRO A 50 -27.69 -18.63 -22.29
N ALA A 51 -28.68 -17.74 -22.16
CA ALA A 51 -29.76 -17.85 -21.19
C ALA A 51 -31.06 -17.19 -21.73
N ALA A 52 -31.82 -17.97 -22.50
CA ALA A 52 -33.07 -17.52 -23.11
C ALA A 52 -34.11 -17.11 -22.05
N GLY A 53 -34.83 -16.01 -22.30
CA GLY A 53 -35.85 -15.49 -21.39
C GLY A 53 -35.32 -14.79 -20.12
N VAL A 54 -34.00 -14.74 -19.92
CA VAL A 54 -33.36 -14.07 -18.77
C VAL A 54 -32.70 -12.77 -19.21
N ALA A 55 -32.63 -11.77 -18.32
CA ALA A 55 -31.84 -10.54 -18.54
C ALA A 55 -30.35 -10.82 -18.33
N LYS A 56 -29.50 -10.34 -19.25
CA LYS A 56 -28.05 -10.62 -19.26
C LYS A 56 -27.26 -9.35 -19.01
N VAL A 57 -26.05 -9.53 -18.50
CA VAL A 57 -25.07 -8.46 -18.36
C VAL A 57 -23.80 -8.82 -19.11
N CYS A 58 -23.04 -7.79 -19.48
CA CYS A 58 -21.71 -7.96 -20.01
C CYS A 58 -20.70 -7.67 -18.93
N GLN A 59 -19.67 -8.51 -18.85
CA GLN A 59 -18.60 -8.37 -17.88
C GLN A 59 -17.25 -8.45 -18.59
N VAL A 60 -16.27 -7.71 -18.10
CA VAL A 60 -14.88 -7.84 -18.54
C VAL A 60 -14.11 -8.66 -17.52
N ALA A 61 -13.28 -9.58 -18.01
CA ALA A 61 -12.26 -10.23 -17.22
C ALA A 61 -11.24 -9.17 -16.82
N GLN A 62 -11.14 -8.92 -15.52
CA GLN A 62 -9.97 -8.25 -15.00
C GLN A 62 -8.77 -9.17 -15.18
N GLY A 63 -7.58 -8.58 -15.36
CA GLY A 63 -6.35 -9.35 -15.40
C GLY A 63 -6.27 -10.27 -14.19
N THR A 64 -5.64 -11.43 -14.34
CA THR A 64 -5.39 -12.38 -13.25
C THR A 64 -4.40 -11.85 -12.20
N GLY A 65 -3.95 -10.60 -12.34
CA GLY A 65 -3.13 -9.92 -11.35
C GLY A 65 -3.90 -9.70 -10.06
N THR A 66 -3.69 -10.57 -9.08
CA THR A 66 -4.01 -10.28 -7.70
C THR A 66 -3.24 -9.01 -7.32
N LEU A 67 -3.91 -7.95 -6.85
CA LEU A 67 -3.20 -6.84 -6.22
C LEU A 67 -2.31 -7.44 -5.13
N LEU A 68 -0.99 -7.32 -5.31
CA LEU A 68 0.01 -7.94 -4.45
C LEU A 68 -0.15 -7.43 -3.03
N TRP A 69 -0.47 -6.14 -2.87
CA TRP A 69 -0.67 -5.49 -1.60
C TRP A 69 -2.01 -4.79 -1.51
N ARG A 70 -2.74 -5.05 -0.43
CA ARG A 70 -3.94 -4.34 0.02
C ARG A 70 -3.84 -4.20 1.52
N GLY A 71 -3.95 -2.98 2.02
CA GLY A 71 -3.49 -2.71 3.37
C GLY A 71 -4.17 -1.55 4.06
N VAL A 72 -3.63 -1.26 5.23
CA VAL A 72 -4.05 -0.20 6.13
C VAL A 72 -2.83 0.52 6.68
N SER A 73 -2.95 1.82 6.96
CA SER A 73 -1.98 2.55 7.78
C SER A 73 -2.38 2.42 9.24
N LEU A 74 -1.47 1.95 10.09
CA LEU A 74 -1.67 1.93 11.54
C LEU A 74 -0.86 3.05 12.18
N ALA A 75 -1.56 4.15 12.44
CA ALA A 75 -1.04 5.35 13.06
C ALA A 75 -0.69 5.14 14.55
N GLY A 76 0.15 6.00 15.07
CA GLY A 76 0.51 6.09 16.48
C GLY A 76 1.96 6.55 16.67
N ALA A 77 2.92 5.88 16.02
CA ALA A 77 4.34 6.10 16.30
C ALA A 77 4.86 7.42 15.70
N GLU A 78 4.08 8.04 14.83
CA GLU A 78 4.28 9.35 14.23
C GLU A 78 3.61 10.50 14.99
N PHE A 79 2.72 10.23 15.96
CA PHE A 79 1.97 11.30 16.66
C PHE A 79 2.88 12.23 17.47
N GLY A 80 2.37 13.40 17.86
CA GLY A 80 3.07 14.30 18.79
C GLY A 80 4.30 14.98 18.17
N GLU A 81 4.23 15.40 16.90
CA GLU A 81 5.35 16.07 16.20
C GLU A 81 5.78 17.40 16.80
N GLY A 82 4.90 18.07 17.57
CA GLY A 82 5.26 19.24 18.36
C GLY A 82 6.07 18.93 19.63
N SER A 83 6.35 17.65 19.91
CA SER A 83 7.08 17.19 21.10
C SER A 83 8.03 16.06 20.73
N LEU A 84 9.22 16.43 20.25
CA LEU A 84 10.27 15.51 19.82
C LEU A 84 11.45 15.53 20.82
N PRO A 85 11.96 14.37 21.27
CA PRO A 85 11.52 13.01 20.89
C PRO A 85 10.18 12.61 21.50
N GLY A 86 9.75 13.29 22.56
CA GLY A 86 8.50 12.99 23.28
C GLY A 86 8.57 11.69 24.07
N THR A 87 7.51 11.42 24.83
CA THR A 87 7.40 10.29 25.74
C THR A 87 6.44 9.23 25.17
N TYR A 88 6.93 8.00 25.03
CA TYR A 88 6.12 6.85 24.64
C TYR A 88 5.01 6.60 25.68
N GLY A 89 3.80 6.30 25.22
CA GLY A 89 2.61 6.14 26.06
C GLY A 89 1.93 7.46 26.43
N SER A 90 2.47 8.60 26.00
CA SER A 90 1.86 9.92 26.20
C SER A 90 1.78 10.70 24.89
N ASN A 91 2.92 11.08 24.30
CA ASN A 91 2.95 11.85 23.06
C ASN A 91 2.72 10.98 21.83
N TYR A 92 3.02 9.68 21.92
CA TYR A 92 2.88 8.70 20.86
C TYR A 92 2.76 7.29 21.42
N ILE A 93 2.27 6.36 20.60
CA ILE A 93 2.15 4.92 20.92
C ILE A 93 2.62 4.11 19.72
N TYR A 94 2.80 2.80 19.88
CA TYR A 94 2.86 1.88 18.75
C TYR A 94 1.51 1.17 18.63
N PRO A 95 1.02 0.91 17.41
CA PRO A 95 -0.14 0.06 17.22
C PRO A 95 0.11 -1.35 17.80
N SER A 96 -0.95 -2.04 18.21
CA SER A 96 -0.84 -3.42 18.68
C SER A 96 -0.82 -4.41 17.51
N ALA A 97 -0.22 -5.58 17.73
CA ALA A 97 -0.28 -6.70 16.78
C ALA A 97 -1.73 -7.18 16.55
N ASP A 98 -2.61 -7.00 17.53
CA ASP A 98 -4.04 -7.33 17.42
C ASP A 98 -4.75 -6.43 16.40
N SER A 99 -4.40 -5.14 16.33
CA SER A 99 -4.90 -4.24 15.29
C SER A 99 -4.53 -4.74 13.90
N ALA A 100 -3.26 -5.15 13.69
CA ALA A 100 -2.83 -5.72 12.41
C ALA A 100 -3.58 -7.03 12.08
N THR A 101 -3.76 -7.89 13.08
CA THR A 101 -4.50 -9.16 12.96
C THR A 101 -5.97 -8.94 12.59
N TYR A 102 -6.63 -7.93 13.16
CA TYR A 102 -7.98 -7.54 12.80
C TYR A 102 -8.10 -7.27 11.29
N TYR A 103 -7.20 -6.44 10.74
CA TYR A 103 -7.21 -6.12 9.31
C TYR A 103 -6.78 -7.29 8.44
N LYS A 104 -5.88 -8.16 8.92
CA LYS A 104 -5.56 -9.45 8.28
C LYS A 104 -6.81 -10.29 8.06
N ASN A 105 -7.65 -10.42 9.09
CA ASN A 105 -8.90 -11.17 9.03
C ASN A 105 -9.96 -10.53 8.13
N LYS A 106 -9.78 -9.27 7.74
CA LYS A 106 -10.57 -8.57 6.70
C LYS A 106 -9.97 -8.73 5.29
N GLY A 107 -8.92 -9.53 5.13
CA GLY A 107 -8.29 -9.82 3.85
C GLY A 107 -7.14 -8.88 3.45
N MET A 108 -6.66 -8.03 4.37
CA MET A 108 -5.50 -7.16 4.13
C MET A 108 -4.18 -7.87 4.41
N ASN A 109 -3.17 -7.63 3.59
CA ASN A 109 -1.86 -8.27 3.69
C ASN A 109 -0.68 -7.29 3.82
N LEU A 110 -0.94 -5.99 3.77
CA LEU A 110 0.05 -4.93 3.98
C LEU A 110 -0.35 -4.04 5.16
N VAL A 111 0.60 -3.69 6.01
CA VAL A 111 0.47 -2.67 7.05
C VAL A 111 1.49 -1.57 6.77
N ARG A 112 1.04 -0.34 6.58
CA ARG A 112 1.92 0.83 6.59
C ARG A 112 2.07 1.32 8.03
N LEU A 113 3.30 1.48 8.49
CA LEU A 113 3.65 1.94 9.82
C LEU A 113 4.37 3.29 9.72
N PRO A 114 3.66 4.41 9.89
CA PRO A 114 4.24 5.72 10.10
C PRO A 114 5.05 5.76 11.42
N PHE A 115 6.23 6.35 11.41
CA PHE A 115 7.04 6.63 12.61
C PHE A 115 7.93 7.87 12.40
N ARG A 116 8.55 8.44 13.45
CA ARG A 116 9.43 9.63 13.31
C ARG A 116 10.91 9.27 13.25
N TRP A 117 11.63 9.87 12.31
CA TRP A 117 13.09 9.82 12.23
C TRP A 117 13.74 10.34 13.53
N GLU A 118 13.27 11.47 14.06
CA GLU A 118 13.81 12.10 15.28
C GLU A 118 13.71 11.20 16.53
N ARG A 119 12.80 10.22 16.53
CA ARG A 119 12.69 9.24 17.61
C ARG A 119 13.64 8.07 17.38
N LEU A 120 13.67 7.55 16.15
CA LEU A 120 14.47 6.37 15.83
C LEU A 120 15.97 6.69 15.77
N GLN A 121 16.34 7.88 15.33
CA GLN A 121 17.72 8.38 15.33
C GLN A 121 17.72 9.84 15.85
N PRO A 122 17.81 10.05 17.18
CA PRO A 122 17.72 11.39 17.80
C PRO A 122 18.87 12.33 17.44
N THR A 123 19.98 11.80 16.91
CA THR A 123 21.12 12.60 16.49
C THR A 123 21.64 12.07 15.15
N LEU A 124 21.76 12.97 14.16
CA LEU A 124 22.24 12.61 12.82
C LEU A 124 23.57 11.85 12.89
N ASN A 125 23.69 10.82 12.05
CA ASN A 125 24.87 9.97 11.94
C ASN A 125 25.21 9.12 13.18
N GLN A 126 24.43 9.21 14.26
CA GLN A 126 24.61 8.39 15.46
C GLN A 126 23.83 7.07 15.37
N ALA A 127 24.03 6.21 16.37
CA ALA A 127 23.26 4.99 16.50
C ALA A 127 21.75 5.28 16.56
N LEU A 128 20.95 4.29 16.14
CA LEU A 128 19.51 4.33 16.37
C LEU A 128 19.25 4.23 17.88
N ASP A 129 18.21 4.92 18.37
CA ASP A 129 17.79 4.81 19.76
C ASP A 129 17.37 3.37 20.07
N ALA A 130 17.96 2.76 21.09
CA ALA A 130 17.78 1.34 21.37
C ALA A 130 16.34 1.01 21.81
N ASN A 131 15.68 1.91 22.56
CA ASN A 131 14.32 1.69 23.03
C ASN A 131 13.33 1.84 21.88
N GLU A 132 13.50 2.84 21.04
CA GLU A 132 12.65 3.06 19.89
C GLU A 132 12.84 1.98 18.82
N LEU A 133 14.07 1.56 18.58
CA LEU A 133 14.37 0.42 17.73
C LEU A 133 13.71 -0.86 18.25
N SER A 134 13.71 -1.09 19.57
CA SER A 134 13.03 -2.24 20.20
C SER A 134 11.52 -2.22 19.95
N ARG A 135 10.87 -1.05 20.09
CA ARG A 135 9.43 -0.92 19.79
C ARG A 135 9.12 -1.16 18.32
N LEU A 136 9.88 -0.53 17.43
CA LEU A 136 9.74 -0.68 15.98
C LEU A 136 9.90 -2.14 15.56
N THR A 137 11.00 -2.77 15.98
CA THR A 137 11.31 -4.16 15.63
C THR A 137 10.32 -5.14 16.25
N GLY A 138 9.86 -4.89 17.49
CA GLY A 138 8.83 -5.69 18.14
C GLY A 138 7.52 -5.73 17.34
N PHE A 139 7.03 -4.57 16.91
CA PHE A 139 5.84 -4.49 16.07
C PHE A 139 6.05 -5.17 14.70
N VAL A 140 7.15 -4.84 14.00
CA VAL A 140 7.46 -5.41 12.69
C VAL A 140 7.55 -6.94 12.76
N ASN A 141 8.25 -7.49 13.75
CA ASN A 141 8.42 -8.93 13.90
C ASN A 141 7.07 -9.62 14.19
N ALA A 142 6.22 -9.05 15.04
CA ALA A 142 4.90 -9.62 15.33
C ALA A 142 4.02 -9.67 14.07
N VAL A 143 3.95 -8.58 13.30
CA VAL A 143 3.13 -8.50 12.08
C VAL A 143 3.67 -9.42 10.98
N THR A 144 4.99 -9.45 10.79
CA THR A 144 5.62 -10.27 9.75
C THR A 144 5.64 -11.76 10.08
N ALA A 145 5.74 -12.15 11.36
CA ALA A 145 5.56 -13.53 11.81
C ALA A 145 4.11 -14.02 11.58
N ALA A 146 3.13 -13.13 11.66
CA ALA A 146 1.74 -13.41 11.29
C ALA A 146 1.52 -13.47 9.75
N GLY A 147 2.56 -13.26 8.93
CA GLY A 147 2.51 -13.42 7.48
C GLY A 147 2.10 -12.18 6.68
N GLN A 148 1.81 -11.05 7.34
CA GLN A 148 1.60 -9.75 6.68
C GLN A 148 2.93 -9.06 6.39
N THR A 149 2.92 -8.12 5.45
CA THR A 149 4.08 -7.27 5.12
C THR A 149 3.96 -5.92 5.80
N VAL A 150 5.08 -5.35 6.26
CA VAL A 150 5.12 -4.02 6.86
C VAL A 150 5.87 -3.05 5.93
N LEU A 151 5.22 -1.95 5.59
CA LEU A 151 5.85 -0.80 4.95
C LEU A 151 6.26 0.19 6.04
N LEU A 152 7.56 0.34 6.23
CA LEU A 152 8.15 1.33 7.12
C LEU A 152 8.09 2.70 6.47
N ASP A 153 7.56 3.68 7.19
CA ASP A 153 7.31 5.03 6.69
C ASP A 153 7.85 6.08 7.68
N PRO A 154 9.06 6.61 7.48
CA PRO A 154 9.50 7.82 8.19
C PRO A 154 8.57 8.96 7.78
N HIS A 155 7.73 9.38 8.71
CA HIS A 155 6.64 10.29 8.49
C HIS A 155 7.10 11.73 8.67
N ASN A 156 8.03 12.16 7.82
CA ASN A 156 8.92 13.28 8.11
C ASN A 156 8.85 14.43 7.11
N TYR A 157 8.06 14.34 6.02
CA TYR A 157 7.86 15.44 5.07
C TYR A 157 9.17 16.01 4.51
N ALA A 158 10.14 15.12 4.28
CA ALA A 158 11.52 15.43 3.90
C ALA A 158 12.24 16.40 4.86
N ARG A 159 11.94 16.33 6.15
CA ARG A 159 12.52 17.17 7.21
C ARG A 159 12.99 16.37 8.42
N TYR A 160 14.00 16.88 9.09
CA TYR A 160 14.51 16.40 10.37
C TYR A 160 14.62 17.57 11.35
N TYR A 161 13.86 17.53 12.46
CA TYR A 161 13.66 18.67 13.36
C TYR A 161 13.35 19.97 12.60
N GLY A 162 12.46 19.88 11.60
CA GLY A 162 12.01 21.01 10.77
C GLY A 162 12.98 21.43 9.64
N ASN A 163 14.23 20.98 9.65
CA ASN A 163 15.21 21.30 8.60
C ASN A 163 15.04 20.38 7.39
N VAL A 164 15.04 20.95 6.19
CA VAL A 164 14.84 20.21 4.92
C VAL A 164 16.07 19.35 4.61
N ILE A 165 15.85 18.10 4.17
CA ILE A 165 16.90 17.21 3.67
C ILE A 165 17.58 17.83 2.44
N GLY A 166 18.91 17.80 2.42
CA GLY A 166 19.74 18.47 1.41
C GLY A 166 20.21 19.87 1.83
N SER A 167 19.70 20.40 2.94
CA SER A 167 20.25 21.61 3.56
C SER A 167 21.60 21.36 4.23
N SER A 168 22.30 22.43 4.61
CA SER A 168 23.52 22.33 5.41
C SER A 168 23.28 21.71 6.79
N ALA A 169 22.09 21.90 7.37
CA ALA A 169 21.72 21.32 8.66
C ALA A 169 21.38 19.83 8.57
N VAL A 170 20.84 19.37 7.43
CA VAL A 170 20.45 17.97 7.19
C VAL A 170 20.95 17.55 5.81
N PRO A 171 22.25 17.24 5.67
CA PRO A 171 22.80 16.84 4.38
C PRO A 171 22.25 15.49 3.92
N ASN A 172 22.21 15.26 2.60
CA ASN A 172 21.75 13.98 2.02
C ASN A 172 22.49 12.76 2.59
N SER A 173 23.77 12.94 2.97
CA SER A 173 24.57 11.89 3.63
C SER A 173 23.99 11.43 4.97
N ALA A 174 23.37 12.33 5.74
CA ALA A 174 22.75 11.99 7.02
C ALA A 174 21.48 11.15 6.83
N TYR A 175 20.67 11.47 5.82
CA TYR A 175 19.50 10.68 5.44
C TYR A 175 19.88 9.31 4.86
N ALA A 176 20.95 9.25 4.06
CA ALA A 176 21.51 7.99 3.59
C ALA A 176 22.04 7.12 4.75
N ASP A 177 22.69 7.72 5.76
CA ASP A 177 23.13 7.00 6.96
C ASP A 177 21.94 6.41 7.75
N PHE A 178 20.88 7.22 7.95
CA PHE A 178 19.65 6.75 8.58
C PHE A 178 19.11 5.50 7.88
N TRP A 179 18.92 5.56 6.56
CA TRP A 179 18.42 4.41 5.80
C TRP A 179 19.37 3.23 5.77
N ARG A 180 20.68 3.45 5.72
CA ARG A 180 21.68 2.37 5.84
C ARG A 180 21.52 1.61 7.15
N ARG A 181 21.29 2.30 8.27
CA ARG A 181 21.10 1.69 9.58
C ARG A 181 19.78 0.92 9.66
N VAL A 182 18.67 1.52 9.20
CA VAL A 182 17.36 0.87 9.16
C VAL A 182 17.39 -0.38 8.26
N ALA A 183 17.97 -0.27 7.06
CA ALA A 183 18.11 -1.40 6.15
C ALA A 183 18.98 -2.51 6.75
N THR A 184 20.05 -2.16 7.46
CA THR A 184 20.90 -3.15 8.16
C THR A 184 20.11 -3.92 9.22
N GLN A 185 19.22 -3.25 9.97
CA GLN A 185 18.35 -3.90 10.95
C GLN A 185 17.39 -4.91 10.31
N PHE A 186 16.80 -4.57 9.15
CA PHE A 186 15.70 -5.34 8.55
C PHE A 186 16.11 -6.20 7.35
N LYS A 187 17.39 -6.24 6.96
CA LYS A 187 17.88 -6.98 5.77
C LYS A 187 17.48 -8.46 5.70
N GLY A 188 17.24 -9.10 6.83
CA GLY A 188 16.84 -10.51 6.92
C GLY A 188 15.33 -10.75 6.83
N ASN A 189 14.51 -9.70 6.82
CA ASN A 189 13.05 -9.81 6.84
C ASN A 189 12.46 -9.47 5.46
N ALA A 190 12.19 -10.51 4.66
CA ALA A 190 11.61 -10.37 3.32
C ALA A 190 10.19 -9.77 3.28
N ARG A 191 9.57 -9.54 4.44
CA ARG A 191 8.24 -8.91 4.59
C ARG A 191 8.34 -7.45 5.06
N VAL A 192 9.49 -6.81 4.90
CA VAL A 192 9.68 -5.38 5.15
C VAL A 192 9.85 -4.64 3.82
N ILE A 193 9.06 -3.58 3.64
CA ILE A 193 9.16 -2.63 2.54
C ILE A 193 9.64 -1.29 3.11
N PHE A 194 10.55 -0.62 2.42
CA PHE A 194 11.03 0.72 2.79
C PHE A 194 10.28 1.79 2.00
N GLY A 195 9.33 2.46 2.64
CA GLY A 195 8.75 3.70 2.15
C GLY A 195 9.67 4.85 2.53
N LEU A 196 10.40 5.41 1.57
CA LEU A 196 11.52 6.31 1.85
C LEU A 196 11.11 7.52 2.71
N MET A 197 9.98 8.14 2.42
CA MET A 197 9.53 9.33 3.12
C MET A 197 8.05 9.57 2.90
N ASN A 198 7.35 9.98 3.95
CA ASN A 198 6.02 10.53 3.78
C ASN A 198 6.10 11.94 3.18
N GLU A 199 5.41 12.13 2.05
CA GLU A 199 5.02 13.44 1.50
C GLU A 199 6.11 14.55 1.53
N PRO A 200 7.27 14.36 0.87
CA PRO A 200 8.17 15.46 0.56
C PRO A 200 7.40 16.62 -0.08
N ASN A 201 7.56 17.82 0.45
CA ASN A 201 6.81 18.99 -0.01
C ASN A 201 7.54 20.31 0.29
N SER A 202 7.12 21.36 -0.41
CA SER A 202 7.62 22.73 -0.26
C SER A 202 9.16 22.80 -0.39
N MET A 203 9.72 22.01 -1.32
CA MET A 203 11.13 21.94 -1.69
C MET A 203 11.22 21.61 -3.20
N PRO A 204 12.35 21.93 -3.88
CA PRO A 204 12.55 21.53 -5.28
C PRO A 204 12.49 20.01 -5.45
N THR A 205 11.83 19.55 -6.52
CA THR A 205 11.70 18.12 -6.81
C THR A 205 13.07 17.48 -7.08
N GLU A 206 13.99 18.19 -7.71
CA GLU A 206 15.33 17.72 -8.04
C GLU A 206 16.24 17.57 -6.82
N GLN A 207 15.89 18.23 -5.71
CA GLN A 207 16.60 18.09 -4.44
C GLN A 207 16.19 16.82 -3.69
N TRP A 208 14.98 16.31 -3.95
CA TRP A 208 14.43 15.10 -3.36
C TRP A 208 14.87 13.84 -4.11
#